data_AF-A0A6N8XQ23-F1
#
_entry.id   AF-A0A6N8XQ23-F1
#
_cell.length_a   1.000
_cell.length_b   1.000
_cell.length_c   1.000
_cell.angle_alpha   90.00
_cell.angle_beta   90.00
_cell.angle_gamma   90.00
#
_symmetry.space_group_name_H-M   'P 1'
#
loop_
_entity.id
_entity.type
_entity.pdbx_description
1 polymer ?
#
loop_
_entity_poly.entity_id
_entity_poly.type
_entity_poly.pdbx_seq_one_letter_code
_entity_poly.pdbx_strand_id
1 'polypeptide(L)'
;MGRPLHVHVPRRGRHGLVQASGHARVPAVLAAPPGCGTRARGVRNVSELRLLGCAVLLNLGVAAVLGVGIARYMIEAVPRIATVGLTELVAEHAGRTANAEGSAGETAAMTRAWAQALEDALRQVAERHGAVLLPIRGVAAGAPDLTAEVRSEIARALSTDTPLSGGKSPADGQPAGSQAAVPEVRP
;
A
#
# COMPACT_ATOMS: atom_id res chain seq x y z
N MET A 1 32.63 -27.36 10.57
CA MET A 1 32.82 -27.33 9.10
C MET A 1 31.51 -27.77 8.45
N GLY A 2 30.64 -26.82 8.08
CA GLY A 2 29.30 -27.09 7.54
C GLY A 2 29.35 -27.30 6.03
N ARG A 3 28.73 -28.39 5.56
CA ARG A 3 28.62 -28.69 4.12
C ARG A 3 27.69 -27.69 3.42
N PRO A 4 28.04 -27.19 2.23
CA PRO A 4 27.17 -26.31 1.46
C PRO A 4 25.96 -27.09 0.93
N LEU A 5 24.76 -26.58 1.20
CA LEU A 5 23.51 -27.08 0.64
C LEU A 5 23.36 -26.58 -0.81
N HIS A 6 23.28 -27.52 -1.74
CA HIS A 6 22.98 -27.23 -3.15
C HIS A 6 21.54 -26.73 -3.27
N VAL A 7 21.37 -25.45 -3.54
CA VAL A 7 20.07 -24.86 -3.88
C VAL A 7 19.81 -25.11 -5.36
N HIS A 8 18.88 -26.02 -5.65
CA HIS A 8 18.41 -26.28 -7.00
C HIS A 8 17.45 -25.15 -7.42
N VAL A 9 17.91 -24.27 -8.32
CA VAL A 9 17.05 -23.24 -8.92
C VAL A 9 16.23 -23.88 -10.05
N PRO A 10 14.88 -23.84 -10.02
CA PRO A 10 14.08 -24.35 -11.12
C PRO A 10 14.20 -23.43 -12.33
N ARG A 11 14.64 -24.00 -13.46
CA ARG A 11 14.78 -23.34 -14.74
C ARG A 11 13.38 -22.99 -15.27
N ARG A 12 13.05 -21.70 -15.29
CA ARG A 12 11.76 -21.18 -15.75
C ARG A 12 11.49 -21.62 -17.19
N GLY A 13 10.45 -22.42 -17.36
CA GLY A 13 10.00 -22.95 -18.65
C GLY A 13 9.70 -21.82 -19.62
N ARG A 14 10.32 -21.93 -20.80
CA ARG A 14 10.09 -21.10 -21.98
C ARG A 14 8.74 -21.54 -22.56
N HIS A 15 7.64 -20.92 -22.13
CA HIS A 15 6.34 -21.17 -22.73
C HIS A 15 6.36 -20.70 -24.18
N GLY A 16 6.19 -21.67 -25.07
CA GLY A 16 6.15 -21.47 -26.51
C GLY A 16 5.02 -20.53 -26.92
N LEU A 17 5.37 -19.59 -27.79
CA LEU A 17 4.43 -18.92 -28.68
C LEU A 17 3.78 -19.99 -29.55
N VAL A 18 2.57 -20.40 -29.18
CA VAL A 18 1.68 -21.16 -30.06
C VAL A 18 1.23 -20.20 -31.15
N GLN A 19 1.87 -20.31 -32.31
CA GLN A 19 1.49 -19.64 -33.53
C GLN A 19 0.22 -20.31 -34.05
N ALA A 20 -0.94 -19.72 -33.76
CA ALA A 20 -2.22 -20.15 -34.31
C ALA A 20 -2.31 -19.74 -35.79
N SER A 21 -1.94 -20.65 -36.68
CA SER A 21 -2.18 -20.56 -38.12
C SER A 21 -3.67 -20.79 -38.41
N GLY A 22 -4.46 -19.73 -38.23
CA GLY A 22 -5.87 -19.70 -38.61
C GLY A 22 -6.07 -18.91 -39.89
N HIS A 23 -5.87 -19.56 -41.04
CA HIS A 23 -6.31 -19.04 -42.34
C HIS A 23 -7.84 -18.95 -42.35
N ALA A 24 -8.37 -17.75 -42.15
CA ALA A 24 -9.76 -17.46 -42.49
C ALA A 24 -9.90 -17.51 -44.01
N ARG A 25 -10.60 -18.54 -44.47
CA ARG A 25 -11.03 -18.74 -45.86
C ARG A 25 -11.72 -17.48 -46.36
N VAL A 26 -11.14 -16.89 -47.40
CA VAL A 26 -11.78 -15.86 -48.23
C VAL A 26 -13.02 -16.50 -48.88
N PRO A 27 -14.25 -16.00 -48.64
CA PRO A 27 -15.39 -16.44 -49.40
C PRO A 27 -15.22 -16.00 -50.86
N ALA A 28 -15.43 -16.95 -51.77
CA ALA A 28 -15.47 -16.72 -53.20
C ALA A 28 -16.47 -15.59 -53.50
N VAL A 29 -15.93 -14.48 -54.00
CA VAL A 29 -16.71 -13.37 -54.53
C VAL A 29 -17.39 -13.85 -55.80
N LEU A 30 -18.69 -14.16 -55.70
CA LEU A 30 -19.54 -14.29 -56.88
C LEU A 30 -19.51 -12.97 -57.64
N ALA A 31 -19.05 -13.05 -58.88
CA ALA A 31 -19.07 -11.96 -59.85
C ALA A 31 -20.52 -11.50 -60.07
N ALA A 32 -20.85 -10.33 -59.54
CA ALA A 32 -22.05 -9.60 -59.87
C ALA A 32 -21.85 -8.84 -61.21
N PRO A 33 -22.90 -8.70 -62.05
CA PRO A 33 -22.80 -8.13 -63.39
C PRO A 33 -22.43 -6.62 -63.38
N PRO A 34 -21.82 -6.11 -64.47
CA PRO A 34 -21.50 -4.69 -64.62
C PRO A 34 -22.77 -3.87 -64.87
N GLY A 35 -23.48 -3.56 -63.79
CA GLY A 35 -24.58 -2.60 -63.76
C GLY A 35 -24.05 -1.18 -63.75
N CYS A 36 -23.99 -0.59 -64.94
CA CYS A 36 -23.75 0.83 -65.20
C CYS A 36 -24.68 1.69 -64.33
N GLY A 37 -24.09 2.46 -63.41
CA GLY A 37 -24.83 3.23 -62.42
C GLY A 37 -23.93 4.21 -61.68
N THR A 38 -23.09 4.95 -62.39
CA THR A 38 -22.49 6.19 -61.89
C THR A 38 -23.60 7.22 -61.63
N ARG A 39 -24.30 7.08 -60.50
CA ARG A 39 -25.20 8.11 -59.99
C ARG A 39 -24.61 8.73 -58.74
N ALA A 40 -24.24 9.99 -58.93
CA ALA A 40 -24.13 11.02 -57.92
C ALA A 40 -23.18 10.70 -56.75
N ARG A 41 -21.92 11.10 -56.92
CA ARG A 41 -21.22 11.80 -55.82
C ARG A 41 -21.98 13.10 -55.56
N GLY A 42 -23.14 12.96 -54.91
CA GLY A 42 -23.88 14.06 -54.35
C GLY A 42 -22.98 14.74 -53.32
N VAL A 43 -22.89 16.06 -53.43
CA VAL A 43 -22.24 16.96 -52.49
C VAL A 43 -22.50 16.45 -51.08
N ARG A 44 -21.48 15.86 -50.43
CA ARG A 44 -21.57 15.50 -49.01
C ARG A 44 -21.96 16.80 -48.31
N ASN A 45 -23.15 16.82 -47.71
CA ASN A 45 -23.66 18.02 -47.08
C ASN A 45 -22.59 18.49 -46.09
N VAL A 46 -22.24 19.78 -46.14
CA VAL A 46 -21.20 20.38 -45.28
C VAL A 46 -21.51 20.11 -43.80
N SER A 47 -22.78 19.90 -43.46
CA SER A 47 -23.26 19.44 -42.15
C SER A 47 -22.76 18.04 -41.75
N GLU A 48 -22.74 17.06 -42.67
CA GLU A 48 -22.24 15.70 -42.38
C GLU A 48 -20.73 15.69 -42.11
N LEU A 49 -19.96 16.48 -42.89
CA LEU A 49 -18.52 16.67 -42.66
C LEU A 49 -18.25 17.32 -41.29
N ARG A 50 -19.08 18.29 -40.87
CA ARG A 50 -18.97 18.92 -39.54
C ARG A 50 -19.31 17.95 -38.41
N LEU A 51 -20.38 17.17 -38.56
CA LEU A 51 -20.79 16.17 -37.56
C LEU A 51 -19.73 15.08 -37.37
N LEU A 52 -19.15 14.59 -38.48
CA LEU A 52 -18.08 13.59 -38.43
C LEU A 52 -16.81 14.16 -37.76
N GLY A 53 -16.46 15.41 -38.06
CA GLY A 53 -15.37 16.12 -37.38
C GLY A 53 -15.58 16.24 -35.87
N CYS A 54 -16.78 16.66 -35.44
CA CYS A 54 -17.12 16.74 -34.00
C CYS A 54 -17.06 15.37 -33.32
N ALA A 55 -17.57 14.32 -33.95
CA ALA A 55 -17.52 12.97 -33.40
C ALA A 55 -16.07 12.49 -33.21
N VAL A 56 -15.19 12.75 -34.17
CA VAL A 56 -13.77 12.38 -34.05
C VAL A 56 -13.10 13.16 -32.91
N LEU A 57 -13.34 14.47 -32.79
CA LEU A 57 -12.78 15.29 -31.71
C LEU A 57 -13.27 14.86 -30.32
N LEU A 58 -14.55 14.53 -30.18
CA LEU A 58 -15.10 14.02 -28.92
C LEU A 58 -14.48 12.67 -28.53
N ASN A 59 -14.38 11.74 -29.48
CA ASN A 59 -13.74 10.44 -29.23
C ASN A 59 -12.26 10.62 -28.86
N LEU A 60 -11.55 11.54 -29.49
CA LEU A 60 -10.16 11.84 -29.16
C LEU A 60 -10.03 12.44 -27.74
N GLY A 61 -10.95 13.34 -27.37
CA GLY A 61 -11.00 13.91 -26.03
C GLY A 61 -11.27 12.86 -24.94
N VAL A 62 -12.26 12.00 -25.15
CA VAL A 62 -12.57 10.90 -24.22
C VAL A 62 -11.40 9.91 -24.10
N ALA A 63 -10.77 9.55 -25.23
CA ALA A 63 -9.60 8.67 -25.24
C ALA A 63 -8.41 9.29 -24.50
N ALA A 64 -8.17 10.60 -24.64
CA ALA A 64 -7.11 11.30 -23.93
C ALA A 64 -7.36 11.33 -22.41
N VAL A 65 -8.58 11.61 -21.97
CA VAL A 65 -8.95 11.62 -20.54
C VAL A 65 -8.81 10.21 -19.94
N LEU A 66 -9.32 9.18 -20.64
CA LEU A 66 -9.16 7.80 -20.20
C LEU A 66 -7.69 7.37 -20.18
N GLY A 67 -6.90 7.77 -21.19
CA GLY A 67 -5.47 7.48 -21.24
C GLY A 67 -4.70 8.07 -20.06
N VAL A 68 -4.98 9.33 -19.70
CA VAL A 68 -4.39 9.97 -18.51
C VAL A 68 -4.85 9.29 -17.23
N GLY A 69 -6.13 8.94 -17.12
CA GLY A 69 -6.68 8.23 -15.97
C GLY A 69 -6.04 6.86 -15.75
N ILE A 70 -5.94 6.05 -16.81
CA ILE A 70 -5.30 4.72 -16.76
C ILE A 70 -3.80 4.85 -16.48
N ALA A 71 -3.11 5.83 -17.08
CA ALA A 71 -1.69 6.05 -16.83
C ALA A 71 -1.42 6.43 -15.37
N ARG A 72 -2.22 7.33 -14.79
CA ARG A 72 -2.11 7.67 -13.36
C ARG A 72 -2.43 6.48 -12.47
N TYR A 73 -3.50 5.75 -12.78
CA TYR A 73 -3.87 4.55 -12.04
C TYR A 73 -2.75 3.49 -12.05
N MET A 74 -2.13 3.24 -13.21
CA MET A 74 -1.02 2.29 -13.33
C MET A 74 0.24 2.72 -12.57
N ILE A 75 0.48 4.03 -12.42
CA ILE A 75 1.65 4.58 -11.72
C ILE A 75 1.41 4.64 -10.20
N GLU A 76 0.17 4.88 -9.77
CA GLU A 76 -0.19 5.07 -8.36
C GLU A 76 -0.69 3.77 -7.68
N ALA A 77 -1.22 2.78 -8.42
CA ALA A 77 -1.91 1.64 -7.82
C ALA A 77 -1.06 0.39 -7.57
N VAL A 78 0.24 0.38 -7.92
CA VAL A 78 1.12 -0.74 -7.53
C VAL A 78 1.74 -0.41 -6.19
N PRO A 79 1.28 -1.02 -5.08
CA PRO A 79 1.89 -0.80 -3.78
C PRO A 79 3.36 -1.15 -3.86
N ARG A 80 4.21 -0.19 -3.51
CA ARG A 80 5.66 -0.40 -3.54
C ARG A 80 6.04 -1.29 -2.36
N ILE A 81 6.88 -2.29 -2.59
CA ILE A 81 7.40 -3.09 -1.48
C ILE A 81 8.59 -2.33 -0.92
N ALA A 82 8.57 -2.04 0.38
CA ALA A 82 9.69 -1.48 1.12
C ALA A 82 10.03 -2.38 2.30
N THR A 83 11.29 -2.32 2.77
CA THR A 83 11.77 -3.15 3.87
C THR A 83 11.95 -2.37 5.16
N VAL A 84 11.75 -3.05 6.29
CA VAL A 84 12.02 -2.53 7.63
C VAL A 84 12.77 -3.58 8.45
N GLY A 85 13.83 -3.15 9.13
CA GLY A 85 14.61 -3.91 10.09
C GLY A 85 13.91 -4.07 11.43
N LEU A 86 12.75 -4.73 11.45
CA LEU A 86 11.96 -4.91 12.69
C LEU A 86 12.76 -5.55 13.84
N THR A 87 13.61 -6.53 13.53
CA THR A 87 14.47 -7.18 14.53
C THR A 87 15.47 -6.20 15.16
N GLU A 88 16.00 -5.27 14.37
CA GLU A 88 16.92 -4.24 14.87
C GLU A 88 16.19 -3.27 15.80
N LEU A 89 15.01 -2.79 15.39
CA LEU A 89 14.19 -1.88 16.20
C LEU A 89 13.78 -2.51 17.54
N VAL A 90 13.36 -3.78 17.53
CA VAL A 90 12.99 -4.52 18.74
C VAL A 90 14.22 -4.76 19.64
N ALA A 91 15.35 -5.15 19.06
CA ALA A 91 16.58 -5.38 19.83
C ALA A 91 17.09 -4.07 20.47
N GLU A 92 17.00 -2.96 19.74
CA GLU A 92 17.36 -1.63 20.24
C GLU A 92 16.47 -1.22 21.44
N HIS A 93 15.16 -1.45 21.35
CA HIS A 93 14.24 -1.19 22.46
C HIS A 93 14.49 -2.13 23.64
N ALA A 94 14.64 -3.43 23.42
CA ALA A 94 14.95 -4.40 24.45
C ALA A 94 16.26 -4.08 25.19
N GLY A 95 17.28 -3.62 24.47
CA GLY A 95 18.52 -3.12 25.07
C GLY A 95 18.29 -1.88 25.94
N ARG A 96 17.43 -0.95 25.52
CA ARG A 96 17.08 0.23 26.32
C ARG A 96 16.29 -0.13 27.58
N THR A 97 15.33 -1.04 27.49
CA THR A 97 14.49 -1.45 28.63
C THR A 97 15.27 -2.31 29.64
N ALA A 98 16.17 -3.18 29.17
CA ALA A 98 17.03 -3.98 30.05
C ALA A 98 18.00 -3.15 30.90
N ASN A 99 18.39 -1.97 30.41
CA ASN A 99 19.28 -1.05 31.11
C ASN A 99 18.54 0.05 31.90
N ALA A 100 17.20 0.10 31.83
CA ALA A 100 16.42 1.09 32.57
C ALA A 100 16.24 0.62 34.02
N GLU A 101 16.67 1.44 34.99
CA GLU A 101 16.41 1.24 36.42
C GLU A 101 14.96 1.62 36.73
N GLY A 102 14.01 0.75 36.39
CA GLY A 102 12.59 0.96 36.62
C GLY A 102 11.92 -0.24 37.29
N SER A 103 10.79 0.00 37.94
CA SER A 103 9.94 -1.08 38.41
C SER A 103 9.40 -1.90 37.23
N ALA A 104 9.00 -3.15 37.49
CA ALA A 104 8.39 -4.01 36.46
C ALA A 104 7.13 -3.36 35.84
N GLY A 105 6.37 -2.60 36.64
CA GLY A 105 5.18 -1.88 36.18
C GLY A 105 5.51 -0.76 35.19
N GLU A 106 6.53 0.04 35.48
CA GLU A 106 7.01 1.12 34.59
C GLU A 106 7.57 0.55 33.29
N THR A 107 8.35 -0.53 33.38
CA THR A 107 8.90 -1.23 32.20
C THR A 107 7.78 -1.75 31.31
N ALA A 108 6.74 -2.34 31.88
CA ALA A 108 5.58 -2.82 31.13
C ALA A 108 4.79 -1.67 30.48
N ALA A 109 4.64 -0.54 31.18
CA ALA A 109 3.98 0.64 30.63
C ALA A 109 4.78 1.25 29.46
N MET A 110 6.08 1.40 29.62
CA MET A 110 6.99 1.89 28.58
C MET A 110 7.01 0.97 27.35
N THR A 111 6.99 -0.35 27.56
CA THR A 111 6.95 -1.33 26.46
C THR A 111 5.65 -1.23 25.67
N ARG A 112 4.51 -1.05 26.36
CA ARG A 112 3.20 -0.84 25.71
C ARG A 112 3.17 0.46 24.90
N ALA A 113 3.67 1.57 25.47
CA ALA A 113 3.77 2.85 24.76
C ALA A 113 4.66 2.74 23.51
N TRP A 114 5.82 2.06 23.62
CA TRP A 114 6.70 1.83 22.48
C TRP A 114 6.06 0.96 21.39
N ALA A 115 5.35 -0.11 21.76
CA ALA A 115 4.65 -0.96 20.79
C ALA A 115 3.60 -0.19 19.99
N GLN A 116 2.81 0.65 20.68
CA GLN A 116 1.82 1.52 20.02
C GLN A 116 2.49 2.55 19.09
N ALA A 117 3.57 3.19 19.55
CA ALA A 117 4.36 4.10 18.73
C ALA A 117 4.96 3.42 17.49
N LEU A 118 5.39 2.15 17.59
CA LEU A 118 5.87 1.36 16.46
C LEU A 118 4.75 1.09 15.45
N GLU A 119 3.56 0.68 15.89
CA GLU A 119 2.42 0.42 15.00
C GLU A 119 2.00 1.68 14.23
N ASP A 120 1.91 2.82 14.92
CA ASP A 120 1.53 4.09 14.30
C ASP A 120 2.62 4.61 13.36
N ALA A 121 3.90 4.45 13.72
CA ALA A 121 5.03 4.76 12.84
C ALA A 121 5.01 3.92 11.56
N LEU A 122 4.80 2.60 11.66
CA LEU A 122 4.71 1.73 10.50
C LEU A 122 3.54 2.11 9.59
N ARG A 123 2.37 2.43 10.15
CA ARG A 123 1.20 2.87 9.40
C ARG A 123 1.46 4.17 8.64
N GLN A 124 2.00 5.19 9.32
CA GLN A 124 2.30 6.48 8.69
C GLN A 124 3.36 6.38 7.60
N VAL A 125 4.42 5.60 7.82
CA VAL A 125 5.46 5.42 6.79
C VAL A 125 4.89 4.64 5.59
N ALA A 126 4.07 3.61 5.83
CA ALA A 126 3.40 2.87 4.76
C ALA A 126 2.48 3.78 3.92
N GLU A 127 1.66 4.62 4.56
CA GLU A 127 0.77 5.57 3.89
C GLU A 127 1.53 6.64 3.11
N ARG A 128 2.57 7.24 3.73
CA ARG A 128 3.38 8.30 3.10
C ARG A 128 4.08 7.84 1.83
N HIS A 129 4.55 6.59 1.81
CA HIS A 129 5.26 6.02 0.68
C HIS A 129 4.37 5.22 -0.28
N GLY A 130 3.08 5.06 0.03
CA GLY A 130 2.19 4.16 -0.72
C GLY A 130 2.77 2.74 -0.78
N ALA A 131 3.33 2.27 0.33
CA ALA A 131 4.17 1.08 0.37
C ALA A 131 3.68 0.03 1.37
N VAL A 132 3.89 -1.23 1.03
CA VAL A 132 3.75 -2.36 1.96
C VAL A 132 5.11 -2.61 2.59
N LEU A 133 5.18 -2.44 3.91
CA LEU A 133 6.39 -2.66 4.70
C LEU A 133 6.55 -4.15 5.02
N LEU A 134 7.66 -4.74 4.61
CA LEU A 134 8.02 -6.13 4.91
C LEU A 134 9.27 -6.18 5.79
N PRO A 135 9.41 -7.20 6.66
CA PRO A 135 10.66 -7.43 7.37
C PRO A 135 11.82 -7.64 6.37
N ILE A 136 12.96 -6.99 6.60
CA ILE A 136 14.12 -7.04 5.68
C ILE A 136 14.57 -8.48 5.33
N ARG A 137 14.44 -9.42 6.27
CA ARG A 137 14.80 -10.84 6.07
C ARG A 137 13.85 -11.59 5.14
N GLY A 138 12.67 -11.04 4.86
CA GLY A 138 11.66 -11.63 3.97
C GLY A 138 11.76 -11.18 2.51
N VAL A 139 12.68 -10.26 2.18
CA VAL A 139 12.78 -9.67 0.83
C VAL A 139 14.12 -10.03 0.20
N ALA A 140 14.08 -10.56 -1.03
CA ALA A 140 15.25 -11.14 -1.69
C ALA A 140 16.32 -10.09 -2.05
N ALA A 141 15.93 -8.93 -2.59
CA ALA A 141 16.78 -7.75 -2.85
C ALA A 141 15.96 -6.59 -3.44
N GLY A 142 16.52 -5.37 -3.43
CA GLY A 142 16.08 -4.26 -4.27
C GLY A 142 14.92 -3.41 -3.74
N ALA A 143 14.33 -3.76 -2.60
CA ALA A 143 13.38 -2.91 -1.92
C ALA A 143 14.12 -1.80 -1.13
N PRO A 144 13.60 -0.56 -1.10
CA PRO A 144 14.14 0.50 -0.28
C PRO A 144 14.00 0.16 1.21
N ASP A 145 15.03 0.46 1.99
CA ASP A 145 15.03 0.32 3.45
C ASP A 145 14.50 1.60 4.11
N LEU A 146 13.37 1.49 4.80
CA LEU A 146 12.70 2.59 5.50
C LEU A 146 12.90 2.52 7.02
N THR A 147 13.84 1.71 7.52
CA THR A 147 14.10 1.54 8.97
C THR A 147 14.41 2.85 9.67
N ALA A 148 15.23 3.71 9.06
CA ALA A 148 15.60 5.00 9.64
C ALA A 148 14.40 5.94 9.80
N GLU A 149 13.47 5.91 8.84
CA GLU A 149 12.27 6.74 8.87
C GLU A 149 11.29 6.24 9.94
N VAL A 150 11.05 4.93 9.99
CA VAL A 150 10.24 4.31 11.05
C VAL A 150 10.83 4.64 12.43
N ARG A 151 12.16 4.58 12.59
CA ARG A 151 12.84 4.98 13.85
C ARG A 151 12.55 6.44 14.21
N SER A 152 12.62 7.36 13.25
CA SER A 152 12.33 8.78 13.48
C SER A 152 10.87 9.01 13.88
N GLU A 153 9.93 8.25 13.30
CA GLU A 153 8.51 8.34 13.63
C GLU A 153 8.18 7.79 15.02
N ILE A 154 8.83 6.69 15.43
CA ILE A 154 8.71 6.17 16.80
C ILE A 154 9.20 7.24 17.81
N ALA A 155 10.35 7.86 17.54
CA ALA A 155 10.89 8.90 18.42
C ALA A 155 9.95 10.12 18.51
N ARG A 156 9.35 10.51 17.38
CA ARG A 156 8.37 11.60 17.33
C ARG A 156 7.10 11.27 18.12
N ALA A 157 6.56 10.06 17.97
CA ALA A 157 5.38 9.61 18.69
C ALA A 157 5.61 9.60 20.22
N LEU A 158 6.73 9.01 20.67
CA LEU A 158 7.07 8.96 22.10
C LEU A 158 7.33 10.34 22.73
N SER A 159 7.85 11.29 21.94
CA SER A 159 8.05 12.68 22.40
C SER A 159 6.73 13.43 22.55
N THR A 160 5.71 13.08 21.76
CA THR A 160 4.39 13.72 21.78
C THR A 160 3.53 13.21 22.93
N ASP A 161 3.63 11.92 23.24
CA ASP A 161 2.88 11.24 24.29
C ASP A 161 3.49 11.41 25.69
N THR A 162 4.52 12.23 25.86
CA THR A 162 4.96 12.61 27.20
C THR A 162 3.87 13.52 27.77
N PRO A 163 2.98 13.04 28.67
CA PRO A 163 2.03 13.95 29.29
C PRO A 163 2.89 15.01 29.97
N LEU A 164 2.58 16.27 29.74
CA LEU A 164 3.12 17.39 30.51
C LEU A 164 2.79 17.12 31.99
N SER A 165 3.66 16.34 32.64
CA SER A 165 3.65 15.97 34.05
C SER A 165 4.03 17.23 34.81
N GLY A 166 3.05 18.11 34.87
CA GLY A 166 3.11 19.49 35.32
C GLY A 166 1.70 20.06 35.49
N GLY A 167 0.66 19.38 34.99
CA GLY A 167 -0.72 19.57 35.41
C GLY A 167 -0.93 19.05 36.83
N LYS A 168 -0.45 19.83 37.80
CA LYS A 168 -0.85 19.84 39.21
C LYS A 168 -2.26 19.28 39.36
N SER A 169 -2.37 18.03 39.82
CA SER A 169 -3.67 17.45 40.19
C SER A 169 -4.32 18.43 41.17
N PRO A 170 -5.50 18.99 40.88
CA PRO A 170 -6.20 19.80 41.86
C PRO A 170 -6.49 18.87 43.03
N ALA A 171 -5.74 19.10 44.11
CA ALA A 171 -6.11 18.69 45.43
C ALA A 171 -7.39 19.44 45.76
N ASP A 172 -8.55 18.88 45.43
CA ASP A 172 -9.81 19.32 45.97
C ASP A 172 -10.84 18.19 45.90
N GLY A 173 -11.37 17.85 47.07
CA GLY A 173 -12.63 17.12 47.17
C GLY A 173 -12.50 15.63 47.44
N GLN A 174 -12.03 15.29 48.64
CA GLN A 174 -12.41 14.06 49.31
C GLN A 174 -13.84 14.22 49.86
N PRO A 175 -14.89 13.59 49.28
CA PRO A 175 -16.11 13.38 50.02
C PRO A 175 -15.89 12.18 50.93
N ALA A 176 -15.78 12.48 52.23
CA ALA A 176 -15.97 11.50 53.27
C ALA A 176 -17.32 10.79 53.08
N GLY A 177 -17.33 9.47 53.22
CA GLY A 177 -18.51 8.72 53.64
C GLY A 177 -19.12 7.79 52.61
N SER A 178 -18.76 6.51 52.71
CA SER A 178 -19.76 5.48 53.06
C SER A 178 -19.05 4.15 53.27
N GLN A 179 -18.81 3.83 54.54
CA GLN A 179 -18.63 2.45 54.97
C GLN A 179 -19.95 1.72 54.74
N ALA A 180 -20.00 0.81 53.77
CA ALA A 180 -21.03 -0.21 53.69
C ALA A 180 -20.44 -1.50 54.28
N ALA A 181 -21.06 -1.95 55.36
CA ALA A 181 -20.69 -3.11 56.15
C ALA A 181 -20.69 -4.40 55.31
N VAL A 182 -19.65 -5.22 55.51
CA VAL A 182 -19.56 -6.59 55.02
C VAL A 182 -20.16 -7.53 56.08
N PRO A 183 -21.14 -8.39 55.74
CA PRO A 183 -21.64 -9.39 56.68
C PRO A 183 -20.67 -10.57 56.81
N GLU A 184 -20.33 -10.87 58.07
CA GLU A 184 -19.60 -12.03 58.54
C GLU A 184 -20.38 -13.32 58.21
N VAL A 185 -19.83 -14.18 57.35
CA VAL A 185 -20.32 -15.54 57.14
C VAL A 185 -19.49 -16.47 58.04
N ARG A 186 -20.13 -17.02 59.08
CA ARG A 186 -19.56 -18.03 59.97
C ARG A 186 -19.62 -19.43 59.35
N PRO A 187 -18.71 -20.34 59.75
CA PRO A 187 -18.50 -21.65 59.15
C PRO A 187 -19.65 -22.64 59.39
#